data_AF-A0A929ETG1-F1
#
_entry.id   AF-A0A929ETG1-F1
#
_cell.length_a   1.000
_cell.length_b   1.000
_cell.length_c   1.000
_cell.angle_alpha   90.00
_cell.angle_beta   90.00
_cell.angle_gamma   90.00
#
_symmetry.space_group_name_H-M   'P 1'
#
loop_
_entity.id
_entity.type
_entity.pdbx_description
1 polymer ?
#
loop_
_entity_poly.entity_id
_entity_poly.type
_entity_poly.pdbx_seq_one_letter_code
_entity_poly.pdbx_strand_id
1 'polypeptide(L)'
;MFYERKTRDQNFLKVVWFPIGVIVTFFVVASTAGFGPAFYVIGGVMFLASVMPFITFQRTRNAGFLAIAMLAVFIGLVCVSTPPAIKDKSEVGLVPLFLAGMYVLLLVVAYLGFNRKLKWRGQEIFELAAMPVEDTGNGFTARPRPTGQVPISTNEMIRFVDFITTNLIAFAFREDNRIVFILTLPGKDLPYLLGIKKDYLEDTWVAIDFDGNISVNITQEDYLIFKQDLDFDQLCQSLGNVFIEFLEFSKNGQESRIIDRMNALRLNPFL
;
A
#
# COMPACT_ATOMS: atom_id res chain seq x y z
N MET A 1 -29.03 -2.10 11.08
CA MET A 1 -28.74 -2.31 9.65
C MET A 1 -27.43 -1.57 9.38
N PHE A 2 -26.30 -2.28 9.22
CA PHE A 2 -25.00 -1.62 9.00
C PHE A 2 -24.94 -1.15 7.54
N TYR A 3 -24.78 0.15 7.33
CA TYR A 3 -24.64 0.73 5.98
C TYR A 3 -23.15 0.77 5.60
N GLU A 4 -22.81 0.34 4.37
CA GLU A 4 -21.47 0.55 3.82
C GLU A 4 -21.19 2.05 3.66
N ARG A 5 -20.20 2.56 4.41
CA ARG A 5 -19.77 3.96 4.33
C ARG A 5 -18.53 4.09 3.47
N LYS A 6 -18.75 4.33 2.16
CA LYS A 6 -17.67 4.42 1.18
C LYS A 6 -16.97 5.78 1.25
N THR A 7 -15.66 5.73 1.44
CA THR A 7 -14.77 6.88 1.26
C THR A 7 -14.73 7.34 -0.22
N ARG A 8 -14.23 8.54 -0.50
CA ARG A 8 -14.20 9.10 -1.87
C ARG A 8 -13.15 8.38 -2.72
N ASP A 9 -13.57 7.73 -3.81
CA ASP A 9 -12.69 7.00 -4.73
C ASP A 9 -11.59 7.90 -5.32
N GLN A 10 -10.38 7.33 -5.47
CA GLN A 10 -9.27 8.01 -6.13
C GLN A 10 -9.47 8.12 -7.64
N ASN A 11 -8.83 9.15 -8.22
CA ASN A 11 -8.88 9.43 -9.65
C ASN A 11 -8.04 8.39 -10.42
N PHE A 12 -8.69 7.51 -11.19
CA PHE A 12 -8.09 6.45 -12.02
C PHE A 12 -6.90 6.93 -12.88
N LEU A 13 -6.90 8.21 -13.26
CA LEU A 13 -5.82 8.86 -14.01
C LEU A 13 -4.44 8.70 -13.35
N LYS A 14 -4.37 8.61 -12.00
CA LYS A 14 -3.13 8.42 -11.25
C LYS A 14 -2.49 7.04 -11.44
N VAL A 15 -3.24 6.05 -11.93
CA VAL A 15 -2.72 4.69 -12.18
C VAL A 15 -2.17 4.58 -13.60
N VAL A 16 -2.76 5.29 -14.57
CA VAL A 16 -2.49 5.09 -16.00
C VAL A 16 -1.49 6.10 -16.59
N TRP A 17 -1.16 7.19 -15.90
CA TRP A 17 -0.22 8.19 -16.43
C TRP A 17 1.19 7.62 -16.69
N PHE A 18 1.69 6.74 -15.81
CA PHE A 18 3.02 6.14 -15.97
C PHE A 18 3.11 5.28 -17.25
N PRO A 19 2.24 4.27 -17.49
CA PRO A 19 2.32 3.49 -18.72
C PRO A 19 2.09 4.34 -19.98
N ILE A 20 1.21 5.35 -19.93
CA ILE A 20 1.05 6.31 -21.05
C ILE A 20 2.36 7.07 -21.30
N GLY A 21 3.00 7.58 -20.25
CA GLY A 21 4.27 8.30 -20.36
C GLY A 21 5.39 7.45 -20.97
N VAL A 22 5.48 6.17 -20.59
CA VAL A 22 6.42 5.20 -21.18
C VAL A 22 6.16 5.00 -22.67
N ILE A 23 4.89 4.81 -23.07
CA ILE A 23 4.50 4.61 -24.48
C ILE A 23 4.81 5.86 -25.31
N VAL A 24 4.44 7.04 -24.83
CA VAL A 24 4.71 8.31 -25.51
C VAL A 24 6.22 8.52 -25.68
N THR A 25 7.00 8.29 -24.62
CA THR A 25 8.46 8.40 -24.67
C THR A 25 9.05 7.47 -25.72
N PHE A 26 8.57 6.23 -25.79
CA PHE A 26 9.01 5.26 -26.80
C PHE A 26 8.79 5.77 -28.22
N PHE A 27 7.58 6.22 -28.56
CA PHE A 27 7.27 6.68 -29.91
C PHE A 27 8.01 7.98 -30.29
N VAL A 28 8.20 8.91 -29.33
CA VAL A 28 8.98 10.13 -29.56
C VAL A 28 10.44 9.80 -29.86
N VAL A 29 11.08 8.92 -29.08
CA VAL A 29 12.47 8.52 -29.36
C VAL A 29 12.55 7.68 -30.64
N ALA A 30 11.58 6.80 -30.89
CA ALA A 30 11.56 5.96 -32.08
C ALA A 30 11.44 6.78 -33.37
N SER A 31 10.63 7.84 -33.37
CA SER A 31 10.45 8.74 -34.53
C SER A 31 11.65 9.65 -34.79
N THR A 32 12.43 9.99 -33.76
CA THR A 32 13.55 10.93 -33.87
C THR A 32 14.92 10.25 -34.00
N ALA A 33 15.13 9.13 -33.30
CA ALA A 33 16.41 8.42 -33.21
C ALA A 33 16.32 6.94 -33.65
N GLY A 34 15.13 6.45 -33.99
CA GLY A 34 14.89 5.07 -34.41
C GLY A 34 14.60 4.11 -33.25
N PHE A 35 14.20 2.89 -33.59
CA PHE A 35 13.73 1.90 -32.61
C PHE A 35 14.83 1.42 -31.63
N GLY A 36 16.08 1.30 -32.07
CA GLY A 36 17.18 0.86 -31.21
C GLY A 36 17.39 1.77 -29.99
N PRO A 37 17.64 3.08 -30.19
CA PRO A 37 17.70 4.05 -29.11
C PRO A 37 16.43 4.10 -28.25
N ALA A 38 15.24 4.00 -28.86
CA ALA A 38 13.98 3.98 -28.12
C ALA A 38 13.92 2.82 -27.10
N PHE A 39 14.32 1.63 -27.51
CA PHE A 39 14.42 0.47 -26.62
C PHE A 39 15.44 0.69 -25.48
N TYR A 40 16.62 1.24 -25.76
CA TYR A 40 17.58 1.54 -24.68
C TYR A 40 17.06 2.57 -23.68
N VAL A 41 16.37 3.62 -24.15
CA VAL A 41 15.76 4.63 -23.28
C VAL A 41 14.70 4.01 -22.37
N ILE A 42 13.77 3.23 -22.94
CA ILE A 42 12.76 2.53 -22.13
C ILE A 42 13.41 1.54 -21.16
N GLY A 43 14.46 0.83 -21.59
CA GLY A 43 15.21 -0.07 -20.72
C GLY A 43 15.77 0.64 -19.49
N GLY A 44 16.42 1.78 -19.70
CA GLY A 44 16.92 2.63 -18.62
C GLY A 44 15.81 3.14 -17.69
N VAL A 45 14.70 3.61 -18.24
CA VAL A 45 13.52 4.04 -17.46
C VAL A 45 12.98 2.91 -16.60
N MET A 46 12.90 1.68 -17.12
CA MET A 46 12.36 0.54 -16.36
C MET A 46 13.30 0.07 -15.25
N PHE A 47 14.63 0.14 -15.44
CA PHE A 47 15.57 -0.09 -14.34
C PHE A 47 15.44 0.96 -13.24
N LEU A 48 15.31 2.24 -13.58
CA LEU A 48 15.05 3.29 -12.60
C LEU A 48 13.70 3.07 -11.89
N ALA A 49 12.66 2.70 -12.64
CA ALA A 49 11.35 2.42 -12.09
C ALA A 49 11.35 1.21 -11.13
N SER A 50 12.25 0.25 -11.28
CA SER A 50 12.34 -0.91 -10.37
C SER A 50 12.82 -0.55 -8.96
N VAL A 51 13.49 0.60 -8.78
CA VAL A 51 14.04 1.03 -7.48
C VAL A 51 12.91 1.28 -6.48
N MET A 52 11.82 1.91 -6.91
CA MET A 52 10.72 2.26 -6.02
C MET A 52 10.01 1.03 -5.42
N PRO A 53 9.52 0.05 -6.20
CA PRO A 53 8.97 -1.17 -5.66
C PRO A 53 9.99 -1.97 -4.82
N PHE A 54 11.27 -1.92 -5.17
CA PHE A 54 12.30 -2.59 -4.36
C PHE A 54 12.47 -1.95 -2.98
N ILE A 55 12.49 -0.61 -2.89
CA ILE A 55 12.47 0.10 -1.60
C ILE A 55 11.22 -0.26 -0.81
N THR A 56 10.05 -0.28 -1.47
CA THR A 56 8.80 -0.69 -0.82
C THR A 56 8.88 -2.11 -0.27
N PHE A 57 9.45 -3.06 -1.01
CA PHE A 57 9.69 -4.41 -0.52
C PHE A 57 10.60 -4.42 0.71
N GLN A 58 11.70 -3.67 0.71
CA GLN A 58 12.60 -3.62 1.86
C GLN A 58 11.93 -3.08 3.12
N ARG A 59 11.04 -2.09 2.97
CA ARG A 59 10.33 -1.46 4.09
C ARG A 59 9.14 -2.26 4.60
N THR A 60 8.39 -2.86 3.68
CA THR A 60 7.14 -3.56 4.03
C THR A 60 7.32 -5.06 4.20
N ARG A 61 8.42 -5.63 3.68
CA ARG A 61 8.63 -7.08 3.54
C ARG A 61 7.56 -7.80 2.71
N ASN A 62 6.70 -7.06 2.01
CA ASN A 62 5.70 -7.63 1.12
C ASN A 62 6.35 -8.10 -0.19
N ALA A 63 6.44 -9.42 -0.38
CA ALA A 63 7.07 -10.05 -1.53
C ALA A 63 6.44 -9.67 -2.88
N GLY A 64 5.21 -9.15 -2.88
CA GLY A 64 4.58 -8.69 -4.11
C GLY A 64 5.27 -7.49 -4.73
N PHE A 65 5.80 -6.57 -3.93
CA PHE A 65 6.58 -5.45 -4.45
C PHE A 65 7.94 -5.88 -5.02
N LEU A 66 8.51 -6.98 -4.51
CA LEU A 66 9.68 -7.60 -5.13
C LEU A 66 9.34 -8.15 -6.52
N ALA A 67 8.18 -8.78 -6.68
CA ALA A 67 7.71 -9.25 -8.00
C ALA A 67 7.53 -8.09 -8.99
N ILE A 68 7.01 -6.93 -8.55
CA ILE A 68 6.90 -5.72 -9.39
C ILE A 68 8.29 -5.19 -9.76
N ALA A 69 9.22 -5.10 -8.81
CA ALA A 69 10.59 -4.67 -9.07
C ALA A 69 11.26 -5.57 -10.11
N MET A 70 11.15 -6.89 -9.92
CA MET A 70 11.70 -7.88 -10.86
C MET A 70 11.03 -7.80 -12.23
N LEU A 71 9.72 -7.58 -12.31
CA LEU A 71 9.02 -7.40 -13.58
C LEU A 71 9.60 -6.20 -14.35
N ALA A 72 9.79 -5.07 -13.68
CA ALA A 72 10.40 -3.88 -14.29
C ALA A 72 11.85 -4.15 -14.75
N VAL A 73 12.65 -4.87 -13.95
CA VAL A 73 14.00 -5.31 -14.35
C VAL A 73 13.96 -6.18 -15.60
N PHE A 74 13.07 -7.17 -15.66
CA PHE A 74 12.94 -8.05 -16.82
C PHE A 74 12.46 -7.32 -18.07
N ILE A 75 11.52 -6.37 -17.95
CA ILE A 75 11.15 -5.48 -19.06
C ILE A 75 12.38 -4.67 -19.51
N GLY A 76 13.15 -4.13 -18.57
CA GLY A 76 14.39 -3.41 -18.85
C GLY A 76 15.41 -4.26 -19.62
N LEU A 77 15.62 -5.50 -19.20
CA LEU A 77 16.51 -6.47 -19.85
C LEU A 77 16.03 -6.81 -21.26
N VAL A 78 14.74 -7.06 -21.47
CA VAL A 78 14.16 -7.26 -22.80
C VAL A 78 14.44 -6.05 -23.68
N CYS A 79 14.16 -4.84 -23.20
CA CYS A 79 14.39 -3.62 -23.95
C CYS A 79 15.87 -3.43 -24.34
N VAL A 80 16.83 -3.63 -23.43
CA VAL A 80 18.27 -3.43 -23.75
C VAL A 80 18.83 -4.51 -24.67
N SER A 81 18.31 -5.74 -24.59
CA SER A 81 18.77 -6.88 -25.40
C SER A 81 18.10 -7.00 -26.78
N THR A 82 16.98 -6.33 -27.00
CA THR A 82 16.22 -6.40 -28.26
C THR A 82 16.94 -5.75 -29.47
N PRO A 83 17.59 -4.57 -29.37
CA PRO A 83 18.19 -3.92 -30.53
C PRO A 83 19.25 -4.76 -31.28
N PRO A 84 20.18 -5.46 -30.60
CA PRO A 84 21.09 -6.40 -31.27
C PRO A 84 20.36 -7.53 -32.01
N ALA A 85 19.36 -8.15 -31.36
CA ALA A 85 18.59 -9.26 -31.95
C ALA A 85 17.71 -8.84 -33.14
N ILE A 86 17.31 -7.57 -33.22
CA ILE A 86 16.61 -7.02 -34.40
C ILE A 86 17.58 -6.87 -35.58
N LYS A 87 18.83 -6.46 -35.31
CA LYS A 87 19.85 -6.25 -36.36
C LYS A 87 20.34 -7.57 -36.94
N ASP A 88 20.56 -8.57 -36.10
CA ASP A 88 20.93 -9.91 -36.52
C ASP A 88 20.01 -10.95 -35.90
N LYS A 89 19.11 -11.49 -36.73
CA LYS A 89 18.11 -12.48 -36.30
C LYS A 89 18.70 -13.87 -36.05
N SER A 90 19.93 -14.13 -36.47
CA SER A 90 20.60 -15.41 -36.24
C SER A 90 21.13 -15.56 -34.81
N GLU A 91 21.36 -14.43 -34.11
CA GLU A 91 21.86 -14.37 -32.74
C GLU A 91 20.87 -13.68 -31.81
N VAL A 92 19.74 -14.34 -31.53
CA VAL A 92 18.70 -13.83 -30.61
C VAL A 92 19.15 -13.72 -29.14
N GLY A 93 20.34 -14.25 -28.81
CA GLY A 93 20.96 -14.13 -27.48
C GLY A 93 20.06 -14.60 -26.34
N LEU A 94 20.04 -13.83 -25.24
CA LEU A 94 19.24 -14.10 -24.04
C LEU A 94 17.82 -13.51 -24.09
N VAL A 95 17.42 -12.88 -25.21
CA VAL A 95 16.09 -12.24 -25.35
C VAL A 95 14.95 -13.22 -25.04
N PRO A 96 14.95 -14.48 -25.52
CA PRO A 96 13.87 -15.42 -25.20
C PRO A 96 13.76 -15.72 -23.69
N LEU A 97 14.89 -15.81 -22.99
CA LEU A 97 14.93 -16.04 -21.54
C LEU A 97 14.33 -14.85 -20.77
N PHE A 98 14.70 -13.62 -21.16
CA PHE A 98 14.16 -12.42 -20.54
C PHE A 98 12.67 -12.24 -20.83
N LEU A 99 12.20 -12.57 -22.05
CA LEU A 99 10.77 -12.58 -22.36
C LEU A 99 10.01 -13.60 -21.52
N ALA A 100 10.53 -14.83 -21.39
CA ALA A 100 9.90 -15.85 -20.56
C ALA A 100 9.78 -15.39 -19.10
N GLY A 101 10.87 -14.86 -18.52
CA GLY A 101 10.85 -14.32 -17.16
C GLY A 101 9.88 -13.14 -16.99
N MET A 102 9.84 -12.22 -17.96
CA MET A 102 8.90 -11.11 -17.99
C MET A 102 7.45 -11.59 -17.96
N TYR A 103 7.06 -12.54 -18.82
CA TYR A 103 5.68 -13.05 -18.86
C TYR A 103 5.29 -13.83 -17.61
N VAL A 104 6.21 -14.63 -17.05
CA VAL A 104 5.96 -15.33 -15.77
C VAL A 104 5.71 -14.32 -14.65
N LEU A 105 6.56 -13.30 -14.53
CA LEU A 105 6.40 -12.24 -13.53
C LEU A 105 5.14 -11.40 -13.77
N LEU A 106 4.76 -11.17 -15.02
CA LEU A 106 3.52 -10.48 -15.36
C LEU A 106 2.31 -11.24 -14.81
N LEU A 107 2.26 -12.58 -14.97
CA LEU A 107 1.20 -13.41 -14.42
C LEU A 107 1.19 -13.39 -12.89
N VAL A 108 2.36 -13.43 -12.25
CA VAL A 108 2.48 -13.34 -10.78
C VAL A 108 1.96 -11.99 -10.29
N VAL A 109 2.40 -10.88 -10.88
CA VAL A 109 1.95 -9.53 -10.49
C VAL A 109 0.45 -9.37 -10.73
N ALA A 110 -0.08 -9.88 -11.86
CA ALA A 110 -1.51 -9.88 -12.13
C ALA A 110 -2.28 -10.64 -11.04
N TYR A 111 -1.86 -11.87 -10.71
CA TYR A 111 -2.46 -12.65 -9.64
C TYR A 111 -2.44 -11.92 -8.29
N LEU A 112 -1.32 -11.30 -7.92
CA LEU A 112 -1.19 -10.53 -6.68
C LEU A 112 -2.08 -9.28 -6.65
N GLY A 113 -2.21 -8.61 -7.80
CA GLY A 113 -3.09 -7.45 -7.99
C GLY A 113 -4.56 -7.83 -7.82
N PHE A 114 -5.03 -8.87 -8.52
CA PHE A 114 -6.41 -9.36 -8.41
C PHE A 114 -6.75 -9.81 -6.99
N ASN A 115 -5.80 -10.38 -6.26
CA ASN A 115 -5.96 -10.80 -4.86
C ASN A 115 -5.71 -9.69 -3.83
N ARG A 116 -5.56 -8.42 -4.25
CA ARG A 116 -5.38 -7.26 -3.36
C ARG A 116 -4.20 -7.40 -2.39
N LYS A 117 -3.14 -8.11 -2.82
CA LYS A 117 -1.91 -8.29 -2.02
C LYS A 117 -0.92 -7.13 -2.18
N LEU A 118 -1.17 -6.24 -3.14
CA LEU A 118 -0.34 -5.07 -3.47
C LEU A 118 -1.00 -3.74 -3.06
N LYS A 119 -2.23 -3.79 -2.56
CA LYS A 119 -3.03 -2.60 -2.24
C LYS A 119 -2.84 -2.23 -0.77
N TRP A 120 -2.62 -0.95 -0.50
CA TRP A 120 -2.66 -0.38 0.85
C TRP A 120 -4.08 -0.47 1.42
N ARG A 121 -4.20 -0.99 2.63
CA ARG A 121 -5.47 -1.31 3.30
C ARG A 121 -5.89 -0.30 4.36
N GLY A 122 -5.23 0.86 4.43
CA GLY A 122 -5.59 1.92 5.37
C GLY A 122 -7.05 2.38 5.22
N GLN A 123 -7.55 2.46 3.98
CA GLN A 123 -8.97 2.76 3.70
C GLN A 123 -9.91 1.70 4.27
N GLU A 124 -9.55 0.42 4.18
CA GLU A 124 -10.37 -0.69 4.68
C GLU A 124 -10.54 -0.59 6.20
N ILE A 125 -9.48 -0.25 6.93
CA ILE A 125 -9.56 0.02 8.37
C ILE A 125 -10.50 1.19 8.64
N PHE A 126 -10.33 2.28 7.91
CA PHE A 126 -11.08 3.51 8.14
C PHE A 126 -12.58 3.30 7.89
N GLU A 127 -12.94 2.50 6.89
CA GLU A 127 -14.33 2.11 6.62
C GLU A 127 -14.88 1.14 7.66
N LEU A 128 -14.09 0.16 8.15
CA LEU A 128 -14.50 -0.71 9.26
C LEU A 128 -14.79 0.09 10.54
N ALA A 129 -13.96 1.09 10.83
CA ALA A 129 -14.15 1.98 11.98
C ALA A 129 -15.36 2.90 11.82
N ALA A 130 -15.74 3.25 10.59
CA ALA A 130 -16.89 4.10 10.34
C ALA A 130 -18.23 3.34 10.41
N MET A 131 -18.26 2.01 10.22
CA MET A 131 -19.49 1.23 10.16
C MET A 131 -20.42 1.34 11.40
N PRO A 132 -19.92 1.31 12.64
CA PRO A 132 -20.79 1.35 13.83
C PRO A 132 -21.09 2.76 14.35
N VAL A 133 -20.54 3.82 13.73
CA VAL A 133 -20.65 5.21 14.22
C VAL A 133 -21.98 5.82 13.79
N GLU A 134 -22.63 6.65 14.60
CA GLU A 134 -23.83 7.37 14.18
C GLU A 134 -23.49 8.75 13.58
N ASP A 135 -24.38 9.25 12.71
CA ASP A 135 -24.30 10.62 12.19
C ASP A 135 -24.96 11.54 13.22
N THR A 136 -24.16 12.24 14.02
CA THR A 136 -24.64 13.04 15.15
C THR A 136 -24.36 14.53 15.00
N GLY A 137 -23.76 14.98 13.90
CA GLY A 137 -23.43 16.38 13.66
C GLY A 137 -22.44 17.00 14.65
N ASN A 138 -21.83 16.19 15.54
CA ASN A 138 -20.76 16.63 16.43
C ASN A 138 -19.46 16.76 15.64
N GLY A 139 -18.97 18.00 15.53
CA GLY A 139 -17.79 18.33 14.73
C GLY A 139 -16.47 17.74 15.25
N PHE A 140 -15.47 17.82 14.37
CA PHE A 140 -14.09 17.38 14.60
C PHE A 140 -13.42 18.02 15.83
N THR A 141 -12.59 17.24 16.56
CA THR A 141 -11.70 17.78 17.61
C THR A 141 -10.27 17.24 17.45
N ALA A 142 -9.25 18.11 17.46
CA ALA A 142 -7.88 17.73 17.08
C ALA A 142 -7.08 16.91 18.12
N ARG A 143 -7.71 16.36 19.17
CA ARG A 143 -6.99 15.72 20.29
C ARG A 143 -7.02 14.19 20.19
N PRO A 144 -5.88 13.50 20.44
CA PRO A 144 -5.87 12.04 20.53
C PRO A 144 -6.81 11.53 21.63
N ARG A 145 -7.45 10.39 21.39
CA ARG A 145 -8.43 9.78 22.32
C ARG A 145 -7.95 8.41 22.82
N PRO A 146 -7.96 8.16 24.14
CA PRO A 146 -7.75 6.81 24.66
C PRO A 146 -8.95 5.93 24.31
N THR A 147 -8.69 4.70 23.92
CA THR A 147 -9.69 3.86 23.26
C THR A 147 -9.94 2.51 23.93
N GLY A 148 -9.05 2.11 24.83
CA GLY A 148 -9.15 0.85 25.57
C GLY A 148 -7.78 0.31 25.94
N GLN A 149 -7.76 -0.90 26.49
CA GLN A 149 -6.56 -1.60 26.88
C GLN A 149 -6.64 -3.08 26.47
N VAL A 150 -5.57 -3.63 25.91
CA VAL A 150 -5.43 -5.05 25.62
C VAL A 150 -4.10 -5.54 26.16
N PRO A 151 -4.05 -6.48 27.12
CA PRO A 151 -2.80 -7.00 27.63
C PRO A 151 -2.03 -7.69 26.50
N ILE A 152 -0.79 -7.27 26.28
CA ILE A 152 0.05 -7.78 25.19
C ILE A 152 1.50 -7.91 25.64
N SER A 153 2.13 -9.02 25.26
CA SER A 153 3.57 -9.19 25.43
C SER A 153 4.37 -8.55 24.29
N THR A 154 5.63 -8.21 24.53
CA THR A 154 6.52 -7.65 23.50
C THR A 154 6.62 -8.55 22.25
N ASN A 155 6.63 -9.87 22.42
CA ASN A 155 6.71 -10.82 21.30
C ASN A 155 5.41 -10.88 20.48
N GLU A 156 4.25 -10.75 21.11
CA GLU A 156 2.97 -10.62 20.40
C GLU A 156 2.91 -9.29 19.65
N MET A 157 3.39 -8.21 20.25
CA MET A 157 3.46 -6.90 19.61
C MET A 157 4.34 -6.92 18.36
N ILE A 158 5.54 -7.52 18.43
CA ILE A 158 6.44 -7.62 17.28
C ILE A 158 5.79 -8.42 16.14
N ARG A 159 5.17 -9.56 16.45
CA ARG A 159 4.46 -10.38 15.44
C ARG A 159 3.31 -9.60 14.79
N PHE A 160 2.54 -8.88 15.60
CA PHE A 160 1.44 -8.05 15.11
C PHE A 160 1.95 -6.93 14.19
N VAL A 161 3.05 -6.26 14.56
CA VAL A 161 3.70 -5.25 13.72
C VAL A 161 4.14 -5.83 12.38
N ASP A 162 4.78 -7.00 12.39
CA ASP A 162 5.24 -7.66 11.17
C ASP A 162 4.06 -8.05 10.26
N PHE A 163 2.97 -8.55 10.85
CA PHE A 163 1.73 -8.84 10.12
C PHE A 163 1.10 -7.59 9.49
N ILE A 164 0.92 -6.53 10.28
CA ILE A 164 0.32 -5.26 9.84
C ILE A 164 1.13 -4.62 8.71
N THR A 165 2.46 -4.63 8.84
CA THR A 165 3.38 -4.03 7.87
C THR A 165 3.42 -4.86 6.57
N THR A 166 3.52 -6.18 6.68
CA THR A 166 3.58 -7.09 5.51
C THR A 166 2.30 -7.08 4.69
N ASN A 167 1.15 -6.93 5.35
CA ASN A 167 -0.16 -6.89 4.70
C ASN A 167 -0.59 -5.48 4.28
N LEU A 168 0.32 -4.49 4.34
CA LEU A 168 0.08 -3.11 3.90
C LEU A 168 -1.10 -2.46 4.62
N ILE A 169 -1.27 -2.79 5.89
CA ILE A 169 -2.39 -2.31 6.72
C ILE A 169 -2.05 -0.94 7.30
N ALA A 170 -0.86 -0.80 7.89
CA ALA A 170 -0.33 0.46 8.43
C ALA A 170 1.20 0.44 8.45
N PHE A 171 1.83 1.61 8.51
CA PHE A 171 3.26 1.73 8.83
C PHE A 171 3.46 1.77 10.32
N ALA A 172 4.32 0.91 10.85
CA ALA A 172 4.66 0.90 12.27
C ALA A 172 5.94 1.72 12.56
N PHE A 173 5.81 2.69 13.46
CA PHE A 173 6.91 3.44 14.07
C PHE A 173 7.12 2.92 15.49
N ARG A 174 8.35 2.53 15.80
CA ARG A 174 8.73 2.04 17.12
C ARG A 174 9.27 3.20 17.94
N GLU A 175 8.64 3.48 19.07
CA GLU A 175 9.15 4.38 20.10
C GLU A 175 9.59 3.56 21.33
N ASP A 176 10.24 4.22 22.28
CA ASP A 176 10.78 3.55 23.48
C ASP A 176 9.68 2.89 24.33
N ASN A 177 8.48 3.48 24.39
CA ASN A 177 7.39 3.05 25.27
C ASN A 177 6.13 2.57 24.53
N ARG A 178 6.05 2.74 23.21
CA ARG A 178 4.87 2.40 22.42
C ARG A 178 5.19 2.17 20.95
N ILE A 179 4.24 1.60 20.23
CA ILE A 179 4.29 1.46 18.78
C ILE A 179 3.15 2.25 18.16
N VAL A 180 3.48 3.06 17.16
CA VAL A 180 2.53 3.92 16.44
C VAL A 180 2.28 3.36 15.04
N PHE A 181 1.02 3.06 14.73
CA PHE A 181 0.55 2.56 13.46
C PHE A 181 -0.08 3.70 12.65
N ILE A 182 0.61 4.16 11.63
CA ILE A 182 0.13 5.21 10.73
C ILE A 182 -0.72 4.58 9.64
N LEU A 183 -1.96 5.01 9.54
CA LEU A 183 -2.86 4.54 8.48
C LEU A 183 -2.46 5.20 7.16
N THR A 184 -1.99 4.38 6.23
CA THR A 184 -1.68 4.81 4.87
C THR A 184 -2.98 4.95 4.07
N LEU A 185 -3.66 6.08 4.26
CA LEU A 185 -4.76 6.45 3.39
C LEU A 185 -4.23 6.72 1.97
N PRO A 186 -5.03 6.45 0.93
CA PRO A 186 -4.59 6.55 -0.45
C PRO A 186 -3.94 7.91 -0.75
N GLY A 187 -2.70 7.91 -1.25
CA GLY A 187 -1.96 9.12 -1.63
C GLY A 187 -1.07 9.72 -0.53
N LYS A 188 -1.11 9.19 0.70
CA LYS A 188 -0.24 9.60 1.82
C LYS A 188 0.90 8.62 2.10
N ASP A 189 1.04 7.55 1.31
CA ASP A 189 2.01 6.47 1.51
C ASP A 189 3.43 6.79 1.00
N LEU A 190 3.55 7.60 -0.05
CA LEU A 190 4.83 7.86 -0.73
C LEU A 190 5.92 8.52 0.17
N PRO A 191 5.63 9.55 0.99
CA PRO A 191 6.65 10.16 1.85
C PRO A 191 7.22 9.18 2.89
N TYR A 192 6.37 8.29 3.40
CA TYR A 192 6.72 7.22 4.33
C TYR A 192 7.53 6.12 3.67
N LEU A 193 7.23 5.80 2.41
CA LEU A 193 8.02 4.86 1.62
C LEU A 193 9.42 5.38 1.25
N LEU A 194 9.55 6.68 1.03
CA LEU A 194 10.83 7.31 0.72
C LEU A 194 11.65 7.64 1.98
N GLY A 195 11.02 7.68 3.16
CA GLY A 195 11.69 8.03 4.42
C GLY A 195 12.05 9.50 4.52
N ILE A 196 11.34 10.32 3.74
CA ILE A 196 11.44 11.77 3.76
C ILE A 196 10.69 12.29 4.98
N LYS A 197 9.55 11.68 5.32
CA LYS A 197 8.75 12.02 6.49
C LYS A 197 9.21 11.17 7.69
N LYS A 198 9.71 11.84 8.73
CA LYS A 198 10.17 11.22 10.00
C LYS A 198 9.24 11.50 11.19
N ASP A 199 8.24 12.35 10.98
CA ASP A 199 7.25 12.74 11.98
C ASP A 199 5.86 12.36 11.47
N TYR A 200 5.01 11.92 12.38
CA TYR A 200 3.67 11.41 12.15
C TYR A 200 2.59 12.21 12.89
N LEU A 201 2.96 13.27 13.62
CA LEU A 201 2.04 14.06 14.45
C LEU A 201 0.87 14.65 13.65
N GLU A 202 1.09 14.97 12.38
CA GLU A 202 0.10 15.51 11.46
C GLU A 202 -0.67 14.45 10.66
N ASP A 203 -0.52 13.17 11.00
CA ASP A 203 -1.19 12.06 10.30
C ASP A 203 -2.19 11.31 11.19
N THR A 204 -3.02 10.50 10.56
CA THR A 204 -3.94 9.60 11.25
C THR A 204 -3.19 8.37 11.71
N TRP A 205 -3.22 8.10 13.01
CA TRP A 205 -2.46 7.01 13.62
C TRP A 205 -3.20 6.37 14.80
N VAL A 206 -2.82 5.13 15.08
CA VAL A 206 -3.22 4.36 16.26
C VAL A 206 -1.95 3.97 17.01
N ALA A 207 -1.81 4.34 18.27
CA ALA A 207 -0.65 3.98 19.07
C ALA A 207 -1.05 2.99 20.18
N ILE A 208 -0.23 1.96 20.35
CA ILE A 208 -0.38 0.93 21.38
C ILE A 208 0.88 0.94 22.23
N ASP A 209 0.74 1.21 23.52
CA ASP A 209 1.87 1.14 24.46
C ASP A 209 2.16 -0.31 24.91
N PHE A 210 3.30 -0.50 25.56
CA PHE A 210 3.68 -1.83 26.08
C PHE A 210 2.85 -2.28 27.30
N ASP A 211 2.10 -1.37 27.91
CA ASP A 211 1.11 -1.68 28.95
C ASP A 211 -0.26 -2.06 28.33
N GLY A 212 -0.37 -2.01 26.99
CA GLY A 212 -1.54 -2.37 26.22
C GLY A 212 -2.57 -1.26 26.03
N ASN A 213 -2.31 -0.02 26.49
CA ASN A 213 -3.23 1.09 26.27
C ASN A 213 -3.17 1.56 24.81
N ILE A 214 -4.35 1.88 24.28
CA ILE A 214 -4.53 2.28 22.89
C ILE A 214 -4.98 3.74 22.84
N SER A 215 -4.34 4.50 21.97
CA SER A 215 -4.70 5.89 21.67
C SER A 215 -4.82 6.09 20.16
N VAL A 216 -5.76 6.92 19.75
CA VAL A 216 -6.09 7.16 18.35
C VAL A 216 -6.04 8.65 18.07
N ASN A 217 -5.45 9.01 16.92
CA ASN A 217 -5.49 10.35 16.35
C ASN A 217 -6.01 10.27 14.92
N ILE A 218 -6.98 11.11 14.58
CA ILE A 218 -7.51 11.24 13.22
C ILE A 218 -7.34 12.71 12.83
N THR A 219 -6.79 12.95 11.64
CA THR A 219 -6.60 14.32 11.14
C THR A 219 -7.91 14.91 10.64
N GLN A 220 -8.01 16.23 10.61
CA GLN A 220 -9.18 16.89 10.03
C GLN A 220 -9.35 16.54 8.56
N GLU A 221 -8.26 16.48 7.80
CA GLU A 221 -8.28 16.10 6.39
C GLU A 221 -8.88 14.70 6.20
N ASP A 222 -8.45 13.73 7.00
CA ASP A 222 -8.91 12.34 6.88
C ASP A 222 -10.35 12.17 7.38
N TYR A 223 -10.74 12.89 8.43
CA TYR A 223 -12.12 12.94 8.89
C TYR A 223 -13.07 13.42 7.80
N LEU A 224 -12.68 14.45 7.03
CA LEU A 224 -13.48 15.01 5.95
C LEU A 224 -13.57 14.12 4.69
N ILE A 225 -12.89 12.97 4.67
CA ILE A 225 -13.03 11.99 3.57
C ILE A 225 -14.40 11.29 3.62
N PHE A 226 -15.02 11.22 4.80
CA PHE A 226 -16.36 10.67 4.93
C PHE A 226 -17.40 11.59 4.28
N LYS A 227 -18.36 11.00 3.57
CA LYS A 227 -19.46 11.75 2.95
C LYS A 227 -20.52 12.23 3.96
N GLN A 228 -20.39 11.81 5.22
CA GLN A 228 -21.33 12.03 6.32
C GLN A 228 -20.58 12.63 7.51
N ASP A 229 -21.25 13.46 8.30
CA ASP A 229 -20.67 14.11 9.49
C ASP A 229 -20.70 13.13 10.67
N LEU A 230 -19.75 12.20 10.67
CA LEU A 230 -19.63 11.16 11.70
C LEU A 230 -19.26 11.77 13.05
N ASP A 231 -19.78 11.20 14.14
CA ASP A 231 -19.33 11.56 15.48
C ASP A 231 -17.82 11.28 15.62
N PHE A 232 -17.03 12.33 15.83
CA PHE A 232 -15.58 12.22 15.88
C PHE A 232 -15.09 11.33 17.03
N ASP A 233 -15.71 11.43 18.20
CA ASP A 233 -15.29 10.69 19.39
C ASP A 233 -15.64 9.21 19.25
N GLN A 234 -16.84 8.88 18.73
CA GLN A 234 -17.21 7.51 18.41
C GLN A 234 -16.34 6.91 17.30
N LEU A 235 -15.95 7.72 16.30
CA LEU A 235 -15.06 7.26 15.23
C LEU A 235 -13.67 6.91 15.77
N CYS A 236 -13.09 7.77 16.60
CA CYS A 236 -11.84 7.46 17.30
C CYS A 236 -12.00 6.19 18.13
N GLN A 237 -13.12 6.06 18.85
CA GLN A 237 -13.43 4.88 19.66
C GLN A 237 -13.48 3.60 18.83
N SER A 238 -14.22 3.64 17.73
CA SER A 238 -14.38 2.50 16.83
C SER A 238 -13.08 2.11 16.17
N LEU A 239 -12.24 3.08 15.77
CA LEU A 239 -10.94 2.80 15.19
C LEU A 239 -10.01 2.05 16.16
N GLY A 240 -9.98 2.45 17.44
CA GLY A 240 -9.23 1.70 18.44
C GLY A 240 -9.82 0.30 18.66
N ASN A 241 -11.15 0.14 18.67
CA ASN A 241 -11.80 -1.17 18.77
C ASN A 241 -11.44 -2.11 17.61
N VAL A 242 -11.27 -1.59 16.38
CA VAL A 242 -10.79 -2.39 15.24
C VAL A 242 -9.39 -2.93 15.50
N PHE A 243 -8.47 -2.09 16.02
CA PHE A 243 -7.12 -2.53 16.36
C PHE A 243 -7.08 -3.50 17.54
N ILE A 244 -7.93 -3.30 18.56
CA ILE A 244 -8.13 -4.25 19.67
C ILE A 244 -8.48 -5.63 19.12
N GLU A 245 -9.49 -5.70 18.26
CA GLU A 245 -9.97 -6.96 17.70
C GLU A 245 -8.92 -7.61 16.80
N PHE A 246 -8.21 -6.82 15.99
CA PHE A 246 -7.11 -7.34 15.16
C PHE A 246 -5.97 -7.90 16.01
N LEU A 247 -5.65 -7.24 17.11
CA LEU A 247 -4.63 -7.70 18.05
C LEU A 247 -5.05 -9.01 18.71
N GLU A 248 -6.30 -9.13 19.14
CA GLU A 248 -6.85 -10.38 19.67
C GLU A 248 -6.80 -11.53 18.64
N PHE A 249 -7.14 -11.25 17.38
CA PHE A 249 -6.99 -12.25 16.32
C PHE A 249 -5.53 -12.67 16.12
N SER A 250 -4.58 -11.73 16.11
CA SER A 250 -3.16 -12.06 15.96
C SER A 250 -2.64 -12.88 17.14
N LYS A 251 -3.00 -12.53 18.38
CA LYS A 251 -2.67 -13.31 19.59
C LYS A 251 -3.17 -14.75 19.50
N ASN A 252 -4.35 -14.95 18.95
CA ASN A 252 -4.97 -16.27 18.77
C ASN A 252 -4.51 -17.01 17.49
N GLY A 253 -3.58 -16.45 16.71
CA GLY A 253 -3.14 -17.03 15.43
C GLY A 253 -4.22 -17.01 14.34
N GLN A 254 -5.23 -16.16 14.47
CA GLN A 254 -6.38 -16.03 13.58
C GLN A 254 -6.24 -14.85 12.61
N GLU A 255 -5.02 -14.54 12.18
CA GLU A 255 -4.70 -13.39 11.32
C GLU A 255 -5.44 -13.42 9.98
N SER A 256 -5.82 -14.60 9.49
CA SER A 256 -6.67 -14.73 8.29
C SER A 256 -8.01 -14.02 8.46
N ARG A 257 -8.59 -14.01 9.68
CA ARG A 257 -9.87 -13.33 9.96
C ARG A 257 -9.76 -11.81 9.79
N ILE A 258 -8.60 -11.23 10.06
CA ILE A 258 -8.33 -9.81 9.83
C ILE A 258 -8.47 -9.51 8.33
N ILE A 259 -7.82 -10.34 7.49
CA ILE A 259 -7.88 -10.22 6.03
C ILE A 259 -9.31 -10.46 5.51
N ASP A 260 -9.99 -11.49 6.00
CA ASP A 260 -11.36 -11.84 5.58
C ASP A 260 -12.34 -10.70 5.87
N ARG A 261 -12.22 -10.06 7.04
CA ARG A 261 -13.08 -8.94 7.42
C ARG A 261 -12.86 -7.71 6.55
N MET A 262 -11.61 -7.39 6.21
CA MET A 262 -11.31 -6.31 5.28
C MET A 262 -11.76 -6.64 3.84
N ASN A 263 -11.65 -7.90 3.43
CA ASN A 263 -12.13 -8.36 2.12
C ASN A 263 -13.67 -8.33 2.04
N ALA A 264 -14.37 -8.52 3.16
CA ALA A 264 -15.84 -8.46 3.24
C ALA A 264 -16.41 -7.08 2.87
N LEU A 265 -15.60 -6.01 2.94
CA LEU A 265 -15.96 -4.68 2.45
C LEU A 265 -16.15 -4.61 0.93
N ARG A 266 -15.70 -5.63 0.19
CA ARG A 266 -15.82 -5.73 -1.28
C ARG A 266 -15.33 -4.49 -2.04
N LEU A 267 -14.35 -3.77 -1.48
CA LEU A 267 -13.69 -2.67 -2.17
C LEU A 267 -12.99 -3.15 -3.45
N ASN A 268 -12.99 -2.28 -4.46
CA ASN A 268 -12.37 -2.58 -5.74
C ASN A 268 -10.85 -2.82 -5.56
N PRO A 269 -10.28 -3.89 -6.15
CA PRO A 269 -8.85 -4.14 -6.10
C PRO A 269 -7.97 -3.06 -6.74
N PHE A 270 -8.52 -2.24 -7.64
CA PHE A 270 -7.78 -1.28 -8.46
C PHE A 270 -8.08 0.21 -8.17
N LEU A 271 -9.00 0.51 -7.24
CA LEU A 271 -9.32 1.87 -6.79
C LEU A 271 -8.92 2.09 -5.35
#